data_AF-A0A1C6JMP4-F1
#
_entry.id   AF-A0A1C6JMP4-F1
#
_cell.length_a   1.000
_cell.length_b   1.000
_cell.length_c   1.000
_cell.angle_alpha   90.00
_cell.angle_beta   90.00
_cell.angle_gamma   90.00
#
_symmetry.space_group_name_H-M   'P 1'
#
loop_
_entity.id
_entity.type
_entity.pdbx_description
1 polymer ?
#
loop_
_entity_poly.entity_id
_entity_poly.type
_entity_poly.pdbx_seq_one_letter_code
_entity_poly.pdbx_strand_id
1 'polypeptide(L)' 'MKVKALVSFAGAFSMYKGEEKECNDKVILQDLLKAGYVEEVKATKKKVKASED' A
#
# COMPACT_ATOMS: atom_id res chain seq x y z
N MET A 1 2.25 -10.12 2.83
CA MET A 1 2.26 -9.53 1.47
C MET A 1 2.73 -8.10 1.59
N LYS A 2 3.44 -7.54 0.59
CA LYS A 2 3.87 -6.14 0.66
C LYS A 2 2.78 -5.27 0.04
N VAL A 3 2.36 -4.22 0.74
CA VAL A 3 1.36 -3.27 0.24
C VAL A 3 1.86 -1.85 0.37
N LYS A 4 1.43 -1.00 -0.54
CA LYS A 4 1.77 0.43 -0.58
C LYS A 4 0.53 1.22 -0.25
N ALA A 5 0.63 2.11 0.72
CA ALA A 5 -0.43 3.04 1.01
C ALA A 5 -0.54 4.10 -0.09
N LEU A 6 -1.73 4.29 -0.64
CA LEU A 6 -2.04 5.33 -1.63
C LEU A 6 -2.44 6.65 -0.96
N VAL A 7 -2.88 6.58 0.29
CA VAL A 7 -3.28 7.72 1.12
C VAL A 7 -2.66 7.60 2.50
N SER A 8 -2.51 8.72 3.21
CA SER A 8 -2.07 8.69 4.61
C SER A 8 -3.26 8.36 5.49
N PHE A 9 -3.16 7.30 6.27
CA PHE A 9 -4.21 6.89 7.19
C PHE A 9 -3.62 6.42 8.52
N ALA A 10 -4.38 6.67 9.58
CA ALA A 10 -4.01 6.29 10.94
C ALA A 10 -5.21 5.59 11.59
N GLY A 11 -4.97 4.44 12.20
CA GLY A 11 -5.98 3.58 12.81
C GLY A 11 -5.34 2.37 13.48
N ALA A 12 -6.00 1.21 13.41
CA ALA A 12 -5.39 -0.06 13.85
C ALA A 12 -4.09 -0.41 13.09
N PHE A 13 -3.93 0.17 11.90
CA PHE A 13 -2.71 0.17 11.13
C PHE A 13 -2.42 1.61 10.70
N SER A 14 -1.20 2.09 10.93
CA SER A 14 -0.77 3.43 10.51
C SER A 14 0.27 3.31 9.39
N MET A 15 0.00 4.00 8.29
CA MET A 15 0.85 4.09 7.10
C MET A 15 0.69 5.48 6.47
N TYR A 16 1.79 6.02 5.93
CA TYR A 16 1.75 7.26 5.17
C TYR A 16 1.53 7.02 3.67
N LYS A 17 0.96 8.01 2.98
CA LYS A 17 0.85 8.00 1.52
C LYS A 17 2.23 7.77 0.88
N GLY A 18 2.32 6.71 0.07
CA GLY A 18 3.53 6.29 -0.62
C GLY A 18 4.40 5.31 0.16
N GLU A 19 4.06 5.01 1.41
CA GLU A 19 4.82 4.10 2.26
C GLU A 19 4.50 2.63 1.93
N GLU A 20 5.53 1.80 1.82
CA GLU A 20 5.41 0.37 1.55
C GLU A 20 5.70 -0.41 2.82
N LYS A 21 4.77 -1.25 3.25
CA LYS A 21 4.99 -2.08 4.44
C LYS A 21 4.29 -3.42 4.31
N GLU A 22 4.85 -4.39 5.02
CA GLU A 22 4.38 -5.76 4.95
C GLU A 22 3.09 -5.90 5.76
N CYS A 23 2.02 -6.25 5.08
CA CYS A 23 0.72 -6.55 5.66
C CYS A 23 0.44 -8.04 5.44
N ASN A 24 0.36 -8.80 6.53
CA ASN A 24 -0.03 -10.22 6.51
C ASN A 24 -1.46 -10.45 7.03
N ASP A 25 -2.09 -9.41 7.56
CA ASP A 25 -3.47 -9.44 8.02
C ASP A 25 -4.42 -9.37 6.83
N LYS A 26 -5.02 -10.50 6.49
CA LYS A 26 -5.99 -10.58 5.37
C LYS A 26 -7.21 -9.69 5.60
N VAL A 27 -7.61 -9.50 6.86
CA VAL A 27 -8.75 -8.65 7.24
C VAL A 27 -8.44 -7.18 6.93
N ILE A 28 -7.29 -6.70 7.43
CA ILE A 28 -6.84 -5.32 7.20
C ILE A 28 -6.52 -5.10 5.72
N LEU A 29 -5.85 -6.05 5.07
CA LEU A 29 -5.58 -6.00 3.63
C LEU A 29 -6.87 -5.83 2.84
N GLN A 30 -7.89 -6.66 3.09
CA GLN A 30 -9.13 -6.62 2.33
C GLN A 30 -9.90 -5.31 2.57
N ASP A 31 -9.97 -4.85 3.82
CA ASP A 31 -10.61 -3.58 4.16
C ASP A 31 -9.92 -2.39 3.48
N LEU A 32 -8.59 -2.30 3.60
CA LEU A 32 -7.80 -1.25 2.97
C LEU A 32 -7.85 -1.31 1.43
N LEU A 33 -7.90 -2.52 0.84
CA LEU A 33 -8.06 -2.69 -0.61
C LEU A 33 -9.45 -2.23 -1.08
N LYS A 34 -10.50 -2.59 -0.33
CA LYS A 34 -11.89 -2.19 -0.62
C LYS A 34 -12.08 -0.69 -0.48
N ALA A 35 -11.48 -0.11 0.54
CA ALA A 35 -11.53 1.31 0.82
C ALA A 35 -10.66 2.12 -0.15
N GLY A 36 -9.74 1.47 -0.88
CA GLY A 36 -8.81 2.13 -1.81
C GLY A 36 -7.64 2.83 -1.12
N TYR A 37 -7.30 2.40 0.10
CA TYR A 37 -6.25 3.01 0.92
C TYR A 37 -4.88 2.42 0.63
N VAL A 38 -4.80 1.14 0.22
CA VAL A 38 -3.55 0.45 -0.12
C VAL A 38 -3.65 -0.29 -1.45
N GLU A 39 -2.50 -0.50 -2.07
CA GLU A 39 -2.33 -1.28 -3.30
C GLU A 39 -1.36 -2.44 -3.02
N GLU A 40 -1.66 -3.65 -3.51
CA GLU A 40 -0.75 -4.78 -3.38
C GLU A 40 0.52 -4.55 -4.20
N VAL A 41 1.65 -4.36 -3.51
CA VAL A 41 2.98 -4.35 -4.14
C VAL A 41 3.40 -5.80 -4.31
N LYS A 42 2.79 -6.48 -5.29
CA LYS A 42 3.39 -7.69 -5.82
C LYS A 42 4.70 -7.28 -6.47
N ALA A 43 5.81 -7.88 -6.03
CA ALA A 43 7.13 -7.72 -6.61
C ALA A 43 7.25 -8.29 -8.05
N THR A 44 6.18 -8.20 -8.84
CA THR A 44 6.21 -8.38 -10.28
C THR A 44 6.74 -7.09 -10.89
N LYS A 45 8.07 -7.08 -11.08
CA LYS A 45 8.86 -6.23 -11.99
C LYS A 45 8.02 -5.27 -12.88
N LYS A 46 8.39 -3.98 -12.83
CA LYS A 46 7.94 -2.81 -13.63
C LYS A 46 6.66 -2.17 -13.06
N LYS A 47 6.61 -0.91 -12.64
CA LYS A 47 7.10 0.31 -13.31
C LYS A 47 6.91 1.50 -12.36
N VAL A 48 7.97 2.08 -11.81
CA VAL A 48 7.96 3.50 -11.42
C VAL A 48 8.98 4.18 -12.31
N LYS A 49 8.50 4.73 -13.43
CA LYS A 49 9.14 5.91 -14.01
C LYS A 49 8.93 7.00 -12.96
N ALA A 50 9.96 7.25 -12.15
CA ALA A 50 10.12 8.58 -11.59
C ALA A 50 10.47 9.47 -12.79
N SER A 51 9.50 10.28 -13.20
CA SER A 51 9.74 11.42 -14.07
C SER A 51 10.69 12.36 -13.34
N GLU A 52 11.89 12.45 -13.89
CA GLU A 52 12.85 13.54 -13.77
C GLU A 52 12.19 14.82 -14.30
N ASP A 53 12.27 15.91 -13.54
CA ASP A 53 12.32 17.29 -14.03
C ASP A 53 13.27 18.08 -13.11
#